data_AF-A0A8C5FAA3-F1
#
_entry.id   AF-A0A8C5FAA3-F1
#
_cell.length_a   1.000
_cell.length_b   1.000
_cell.length_c   1.000
_cell.angle_alpha   90.00
_cell.angle_beta   90.00
_cell.angle_gamma   90.00
#
_symmetry.space_group_name_H-M   'P 1'
#
loop_
_entity.id
_entity.type
_entity.pdbx_description
1 polymer ?
#
loop_
_entity_poly.entity_id
_entity_poly.type
_entity_poly.pdbx_seq_one_letter_code
_entity_poly.pdbx_strand_id
1 'polypeptide(L)'
;MKCEEQLMEKELLLDQVTRLSQPIRDQLENGQQERLQMAKKARDKKDKVTPRLMAVAAELSMRQAQALALEQEVRERKEQVSTPPAAARRLEGFSKGGPGAQEREEVNRTQIHMHACTIREGEEAWNQLPGGVFTTAEPRPNAYIHSQGRLPLPRPYGAPGPFKPTEPGANMRHIRKPRLKPIEK
;
A
#
# COMPACT_ATOMS: atom_id res chain seq x y z
N MET A 1 -35.50 69.48 21.57
CA MET A 1 -36.11 68.33 22.28
C MET A 1 -36.23 67.13 21.35
N LYS A 2 -37.23 67.05 20.44
CA LYS A 2 -37.42 65.85 19.57
C LYS A 2 -36.22 65.44 18.71
N CYS A 3 -35.42 66.40 18.22
CA CYS A 3 -34.27 66.12 17.37
C CYS A 3 -33.08 65.53 18.15
N GLU A 4 -32.93 65.90 19.41
CA GLU A 4 -31.84 65.47 20.30
C GLU A 4 -32.10 64.06 20.85
N GLU A 5 -33.36 63.78 21.23
CA GLU A 5 -33.80 62.44 21.62
C GLU A 5 -33.62 61.43 20.46
N GLN A 6 -33.98 61.82 19.24
CA GLN A 6 -33.79 60.98 18.05
C GLN A 6 -32.31 60.74 17.72
N LEU A 7 -31.44 61.72 17.98
CA LEU A 7 -30.00 61.56 17.80
C LEU A 7 -29.44 60.54 18.80
N MET A 8 -29.79 60.67 20.09
CA MET A 8 -29.37 59.73 21.12
C MET A 8 -29.85 58.31 20.85
N GLU A 9 -31.09 58.14 20.37
CA GLU A 9 -31.60 56.82 19.99
C GLU A 9 -30.76 56.19 18.87
N LYS A 10 -30.38 56.98 17.86
CA LYS A 10 -29.54 56.48 16.76
C LYS A 10 -28.12 56.17 17.19
N GLU A 11 -27.52 56.94 18.09
CA GLU A 11 -26.21 56.66 18.66
C GLU A 11 -26.23 55.36 19.48
N LEU A 12 -27.25 55.16 20.32
CA LEU A 12 -27.42 53.93 21.09
C LEU A 12 -27.57 52.70 20.18
N LEU A 13 -28.35 52.84 19.10
CA LEU A 13 -28.51 51.78 18.09
C LEU A 13 -27.20 51.52 17.34
N LEU A 14 -26.46 52.56 16.97
CA LEU A 14 -25.16 52.43 16.31
C LEU A 14 -24.16 51.68 17.21
N ASP A 15 -24.09 52.04 18.48
CA ASP A 15 -23.24 51.36 19.47
C ASP A 15 -23.63 49.89 19.62
N GLN A 16 -24.93 49.60 19.66
CA GLN A 16 -25.41 48.23 19.78
C GLN A 16 -25.10 47.40 18.53
N VAL A 17 -25.33 47.94 17.33
CA VAL A 17 -24.99 47.29 16.05
C VAL A 17 -23.48 47.10 15.94
N THR A 18 -22.69 48.10 16.34
CA THR A 18 -21.23 48.02 16.30
C THR A 18 -20.72 46.96 17.26
N ARG A 19 -21.21 46.93 18.51
CA ARG A 19 -20.87 45.91 19.51
C ARG A 19 -21.19 44.49 19.04
N LEU A 20 -22.29 44.30 18.31
CA LEU A 20 -22.69 42.99 17.78
C LEU A 20 -21.92 42.61 16.50
N SER A 21 -21.61 43.58 15.63
CA SER A 21 -20.97 43.32 14.33
C SER A 21 -19.43 43.24 14.40
N GLN A 22 -18.79 43.97 15.31
CA GLN A 22 -17.33 43.97 15.46
C GLN A 22 -16.73 42.57 15.70
N PRO A 23 -17.20 41.76 16.66
CA PRO A 23 -16.61 40.44 16.89
C PRO A 23 -16.79 39.49 15.70
N ILE A 24 -17.89 39.64 14.94
CA ILE A 24 -18.13 38.85 13.72
C ILE A 24 -17.13 39.25 12.63
N ARG A 25 -16.86 40.56 12.48
CA ARG A 25 -15.83 41.07 11.55
C ARG A 25 -14.44 40.54 11.93
N ASP A 26 -14.06 40.66 13.20
CA ASP A 26 -12.75 40.22 13.69
C ASP A 26 -12.57 38.70 13.49
N GLN A 27 -13.60 37.90 13.77
CA GLN A 27 -13.59 36.45 13.51
C GLN A 27 -13.45 36.13 12.03
N LEU A 28 -14.13 36.87 11.16
CA LEU A 28 -14.05 36.69 9.72
C LEU A 28 -12.66 37.03 9.19
N GLU A 29 -12.08 38.15 9.61
CA GLU A 29 -10.73 38.58 9.22
C GLU A 29 -9.67 37.58 9.68
N ASN A 30 -9.76 37.13 10.93
CA ASN A 30 -8.87 36.10 11.47
C ASN A 30 -9.00 34.78 10.69
N GLY A 31 -10.23 34.32 10.42
CA GLY A 31 -10.48 33.10 9.65
C GLY A 31 -9.99 33.20 8.21
N GLN A 32 -10.12 34.36 7.56
CA GLN A 32 -9.57 34.62 6.22
C GLN A 32 -8.05 34.56 6.23
N GLN A 33 -7.42 35.17 7.23
CA GLN A 33 -5.97 35.18 7.36
C GLN A 33 -5.40 33.79 7.61
N GLU A 34 -6.03 33.00 8.49
CA GLU A 34 -5.66 31.59 8.72
C GLU A 34 -5.81 30.75 7.45
N ARG A 35 -6.93 30.89 6.73
CA ARG A 35 -7.16 30.19 5.46
C ARG A 35 -6.09 30.54 4.43
N LEU A 36 -5.73 31.82 4.30
CA LEU A 36 -4.68 32.28 3.39
C LEU A 36 -3.32 31.68 3.77
N GLN A 37 -2.97 31.69 5.06
CA GLN A 37 -1.71 31.11 5.54
C GLN A 37 -1.64 29.61 5.26
N MET A 38 -2.74 28.88 5.49
CA MET A 38 -2.81 27.44 5.19
C MET A 38 -2.69 27.17 3.69
N ALA A 39 -3.33 27.98 2.85
CA ALA A 39 -3.22 27.89 1.39
C ALA A 39 -1.78 28.14 0.91
N LYS A 40 -1.10 29.17 1.45
CA LYS A 40 0.31 29.46 1.16
C LYS A 40 1.22 28.30 1.56
N LYS A 41 1.09 27.79 2.79
CA LYS A 41 1.86 26.62 3.27
C LYS A 41 1.63 25.38 2.39
N ALA A 42 0.41 25.13 1.93
CA ALA A 42 0.10 24.02 1.04
C ALA A 42 0.74 24.21 -0.35
N ARG A 43 0.72 25.43 -0.89
CA ARG A 43 1.38 25.78 -2.14
C ARG A 43 2.89 25.61 -2.04
N ASP A 44 3.53 26.15 -1.01
CA ASP A 44 4.98 26.05 -0.81
C ASP A 44 5.48 24.60 -0.74
N LYS A 45 4.69 23.72 -0.11
CA LYS A 45 4.98 22.28 -0.08
C LYS A 45 4.88 21.66 -1.47
N LYS A 46 3.82 21.97 -2.22
CA LYS A 46 3.64 21.47 -3.59
C LYS A 46 4.77 21.95 -4.50
N ASP A 47 5.11 23.24 -4.46
CA ASP A 47 6.15 23.85 -5.29
C ASP A 47 7.54 23.22 -5.07
N LYS A 48 7.81 22.70 -3.85
CA LYS A 48 9.05 21.95 -3.55
C LYS A 48 9.01 20.49 -3.98
N VAL A 49 7.85 19.85 -3.94
CA VAL A 49 7.69 18.40 -4.18
C VAL A 49 7.54 18.09 -5.67
N THR A 50 6.81 18.93 -6.42
CA THR A 50 6.55 18.72 -7.85
C THR A 50 7.82 18.55 -8.71
N PRO A 51 8.86 19.40 -8.63
CA PRO A 51 10.04 19.22 -9.46
C PRO A 51 10.83 17.96 -9.09
N ARG A 52 10.87 17.58 -7.81
CA ARG A 52 11.54 16.34 -7.36
C ARG A 52 10.82 15.11 -7.88
N LEU A 53 9.49 15.08 -7.80
CA LEU A 53 8.68 14.01 -8.37
C LEU A 53 8.87 13.91 -9.88
N MET A 54 8.90 15.04 -10.60
CA MET A 54 9.16 15.05 -12.04
C MET A 54 10.55 14.52 -12.38
N ALA A 55 11.58 14.90 -11.62
CA ALA A 55 12.94 14.39 -11.81
C ALA A 55 13.00 12.86 -11.62
N VAL A 56 12.42 12.34 -10.54
CA VAL A 56 12.36 10.89 -10.27
C VAL A 56 11.53 10.16 -11.33
N ALA A 57 10.41 10.74 -11.76
CA ALA A 57 9.59 10.16 -12.83
C ALA A 57 10.37 10.07 -14.15
N ALA A 58 11.10 11.13 -14.52
CA ALA A 58 11.96 11.12 -15.71
C ALA A 58 13.08 10.08 -15.60
N GLU A 59 13.72 9.99 -14.43
CA GLU A 59 14.77 9.00 -14.15
C GLU A 59 14.24 7.57 -14.29
N LEU A 60 13.04 7.30 -13.78
CA LEU A 60 12.36 6.02 -13.92
C LEU A 60 12.03 5.73 -15.39
N SER A 61 11.49 6.70 -16.13
CA SER A 61 11.20 6.54 -17.56
C SER A 61 12.45 6.22 -18.38
N MET A 62 13.58 6.87 -18.07
CA MET A 62 14.85 6.56 -18.73
C MET A 62 15.30 5.12 -18.44
N ARG A 63 15.23 4.68 -17.18
CA ARG A 63 15.59 3.29 -16.82
C ARG A 63 14.66 2.26 -17.43
N GLN A 64 13.36 2.55 -17.49
CA GLN A 64 12.38 1.69 -18.15
C GLN A 64 12.69 1.57 -19.65
N ALA A 65 12.99 2.68 -20.32
CA ALA A 65 13.39 2.66 -21.73
C ALA A 65 14.68 1.85 -21.95
N GLN A 66 15.68 1.99 -21.06
CA GLN A 66 16.91 1.20 -21.12
C GLN A 66 16.65 -0.30 -20.92
N ALA A 67 15.81 -0.67 -19.94
CA ALA A 67 15.45 -2.06 -19.71
C ALA A 67 14.76 -2.68 -20.93
N LEU A 68 13.81 -1.97 -21.53
CA LEU A 68 13.12 -2.41 -22.75
C LEU A 68 14.08 -2.57 -23.95
N ALA A 69 15.03 -1.66 -24.11
CA ALA A 69 16.03 -1.75 -25.18
C ALA A 69 16.92 -3.00 -25.01
N LEU A 70 17.36 -3.28 -23.77
CA LEU A 70 18.13 -4.49 -23.47
C LEU A 70 17.30 -5.76 -23.67
N GLU A 71 16.02 -5.76 -23.30
CA GLU A 71 15.12 -6.89 -23.56
C GLU A 71 14.93 -7.14 -25.05
N GLN A 72 14.82 -6.09 -25.87
CA GLN A 72 14.77 -6.19 -27.33
C GLN A 72 16.07 -6.78 -27.88
N GLU A 73 17.24 -6.28 -27.45
CA GLU A 73 18.53 -6.81 -27.91
C GLU A 73 18.71 -8.29 -27.51
N VAL A 74 18.32 -8.67 -26.29
CA VAL A 74 18.33 -10.07 -25.84
C VAL A 74 17.38 -10.92 -26.70
N ARG A 75 16.20 -10.41 -27.04
CA ARG A 75 15.24 -11.10 -27.91
C ARG A 75 15.81 -11.31 -29.31
N GLU A 76 16.37 -10.27 -29.93
CA GLU A 76 17.00 -10.33 -31.25
C GLU A 76 18.19 -11.30 -31.28
N ARG A 77 19.08 -11.24 -30.27
CA ARG A 77 20.20 -12.17 -30.15
C ARG A 77 19.73 -13.61 -29.94
N LYS A 78 18.67 -13.83 -29.14
CA LYS A 78 18.06 -15.15 -28.97
C LYS A 78 17.47 -15.67 -30.28
N GLU A 79 16.80 -14.82 -31.05
CA GLU A 79 16.26 -15.18 -32.36
C GLU A 79 17.39 -15.52 -33.35
N GLN A 80 18.46 -14.74 -33.40
CA GLN A 80 19.65 -15.05 -34.21
C GLN A 80 20.27 -16.41 -33.83
N VAL A 81 20.33 -16.75 -32.55
CA VAL A 81 20.81 -18.06 -32.08
C VAL A 81 19.80 -19.18 -32.37
N SER A 82 18.50 -18.88 -32.31
CA SER A 82 17.40 -19.81 -32.60
C SER A 82 17.25 -20.10 -34.09
N THR A 83 17.66 -19.18 -34.97
CA THR A 83 17.58 -19.42 -36.42
C THR A 83 18.42 -20.65 -36.80
N PRO A 84 17.81 -21.64 -37.49
CA PRO A 84 18.38 -22.97 -37.66
C PRO A 84 19.73 -23.04 -38.39
N PRO A 85 20.11 -22.17 -39.35
CA PRO A 85 21.41 -22.36 -40.03
C PRO A 85 22.62 -22.05 -39.13
N ALA A 86 22.51 -21.17 -38.13
CA ALA A 86 23.60 -20.86 -37.20
C ALA A 86 23.73 -21.89 -36.07
N ALA A 87 22.60 -22.40 -35.57
CA ALA A 87 22.56 -23.49 -34.61
C ALA A 87 23.00 -24.82 -35.24
N ALA A 88 22.55 -25.14 -36.45
CA ALA A 88 22.94 -26.33 -37.19
C ALA A 88 24.45 -26.32 -37.54
N ARG A 89 25.02 -25.20 -37.96
CA ARG A 89 26.47 -25.08 -38.24
C ARG A 89 27.33 -25.18 -36.98
N ARG A 90 26.80 -24.73 -35.83
CA ARG A 90 27.45 -24.90 -34.51
C ARG A 90 27.32 -26.35 -34.00
N LEU A 91 26.21 -27.01 -34.31
CA LEU A 91 25.97 -28.45 -34.06
C LEU A 91 26.76 -29.36 -35.00
N GLU A 92 27.07 -28.94 -36.23
CA GLU A 92 27.98 -29.68 -37.10
C GLU A 92 29.42 -29.66 -36.57
N GLY A 93 29.81 -28.60 -35.83
CA GLY A 93 31.09 -28.55 -35.09
C GLY A 93 31.08 -29.24 -33.71
N PHE A 94 29.90 -29.43 -33.11
CA PHE A 94 29.70 -30.22 -31.90
C PHE A 94 28.89 -31.45 -32.25
N SER A 95 29.57 -32.49 -32.73
CA SER A 95 29.01 -33.83 -32.86
C SER A 95 28.13 -34.16 -31.65
N LYS A 96 26.87 -34.51 -31.89
CA LYS A 96 25.91 -34.98 -30.87
C LYS A 96 26.38 -36.24 -30.13
N GLY A 97 27.59 -36.75 -30.41
CA GLY A 97 28.24 -37.83 -29.68
C GLY A 97 29.73 -37.59 -29.41
N GLY A 98 30.19 -36.33 -29.34
CA GLY A 98 31.56 -36.03 -28.93
C GLY A 98 31.80 -36.33 -27.43
N PRO A 99 33.04 -36.63 -27.00
CA PRO A 99 33.36 -37.06 -25.62
C PRO A 99 33.01 -36.05 -24.52
N GLY A 100 32.67 -34.79 -24.87
CA GLY A 100 32.21 -33.76 -23.92
C GLY A 100 30.69 -33.50 -23.93
N ALA A 101 29.91 -34.22 -24.75
CA ALA A 101 28.45 -34.08 -24.79
C ALA A 101 27.78 -34.71 -23.55
N GLN A 102 28.26 -35.88 -23.13
CA GLN A 102 27.83 -36.54 -21.89
C GLN A 102 28.17 -35.68 -20.67
N GLU A 103 29.38 -35.12 -20.61
CA GLU A 103 29.79 -34.24 -19.50
C GLU A 103 28.91 -32.98 -19.43
N ARG A 104 28.56 -32.36 -20.56
CA ARG A 104 27.62 -31.23 -20.59
C ARG A 104 26.20 -31.60 -20.16
N GLU A 105 25.74 -32.79 -20.53
CA GLU A 105 24.42 -33.28 -20.12
C GLU A 105 24.40 -33.64 -18.63
N GLU A 106 25.46 -34.22 -18.10
CA GLU A 106 25.65 -34.47 -16.67
C GLU A 106 25.75 -33.16 -15.87
N VAL A 107 26.50 -32.17 -16.37
CA VAL A 107 26.58 -30.83 -15.76
C VAL A 107 25.22 -30.13 -15.80
N ASN A 108 24.44 -30.28 -16.87
CA ASN A 108 23.09 -29.72 -16.94
C ASN A 108 22.12 -30.45 -15.99
N ARG A 109 22.16 -31.79 -15.95
CA ARG A 109 21.37 -32.60 -15.02
C ARG A 109 21.69 -32.28 -13.56
N THR A 110 22.97 -32.13 -13.23
CA THR A 110 23.41 -31.76 -11.88
C THR A 110 22.99 -30.34 -11.53
N GLN A 111 23.07 -29.38 -12.45
CA GLN A 111 22.57 -28.01 -12.23
C GLN A 111 21.05 -27.98 -12.05
N ILE A 112 20.28 -28.68 -12.88
CA ILE A 112 18.82 -28.80 -12.73
C ILE A 112 18.48 -29.47 -11.41
N HIS A 113 19.17 -30.55 -11.04
CA HIS A 113 18.96 -31.24 -9.78
C HIS A 113 19.30 -30.36 -8.58
N MET A 114 20.45 -29.69 -8.61
CA MET A 114 20.86 -28.69 -7.61
C MET A 114 19.78 -27.64 -7.45
N HIS A 115 19.34 -27.03 -8.55
CA HIS A 115 18.33 -25.97 -8.53
C HIS A 115 16.96 -26.46 -8.03
N ALA A 116 16.58 -27.69 -8.37
CA ALA A 116 15.36 -28.32 -7.86
C ALA A 116 15.46 -28.61 -6.36
N CYS A 117 16.61 -29.09 -5.88
CA CYS A 117 16.87 -29.27 -4.45
C CYS A 117 16.83 -27.93 -3.71
N THR A 118 17.45 -26.87 -4.23
CA THR A 118 17.44 -25.54 -3.61
C THR A 118 16.03 -24.94 -3.52
N ILE A 119 15.20 -25.11 -4.56
CA ILE A 119 13.79 -24.67 -4.52
C ILE A 119 13.01 -25.46 -3.46
N ARG A 120 13.17 -26.77 -3.43
CA ARG A 120 12.52 -27.64 -2.44
C ARG A 120 12.93 -27.30 -1.01
N GLU A 121 14.22 -27.11 -0.75
CA GLU A 121 14.74 -26.67 0.55
C GLU A 121 14.17 -25.30 0.97
N GLY A 122 14.02 -24.38 0.01
CA GLY A 122 13.37 -23.10 0.23
C GLY A 122 11.90 -23.26 0.64
N GLU A 123 11.11 -24.02 -0.11
CA GLU A 123 9.70 -24.31 0.21
C GLU A 123 9.54 -25.02 1.56
N GLU A 124 10.39 -25.99 1.85
CA GLU A 124 10.44 -26.71 3.14
C GLU A 124 10.78 -25.77 4.31
N ALA A 125 11.62 -24.76 4.10
CA ALA A 125 11.92 -23.75 5.12
C ALA A 125 10.73 -22.80 5.39
N TRP A 126 9.96 -22.43 4.36
CA TRP A 126 8.74 -21.61 4.53
C TRP A 126 7.58 -22.39 5.15
N ASN A 127 7.56 -23.72 4.96
CA ASN A 127 6.54 -24.64 5.48
C ASN A 127 6.80 -25.10 6.92
N GLN A 128 7.94 -24.73 7.51
CA GLN A 128 8.25 -25.01 8.91
C GLN A 128 7.66 -23.95 9.83
N LEU A 129 6.72 -24.38 10.68
CA LEU A 129 6.20 -23.55 11.76
C LEU A 129 7.28 -23.33 12.85
N PRO A 130 7.20 -22.26 13.67
CA PRO A 130 8.15 -21.99 14.76
C PRO A 130 8.33 -23.11 15.80
N GLY A 131 7.46 -24.12 15.80
CA GLY A 131 7.57 -25.34 16.64
C GLY A 131 8.23 -26.54 15.95
N GLY A 132 8.78 -26.39 14.74
CA GLY A 132 9.43 -27.47 13.98
C GLY A 132 8.46 -28.44 13.30
N VAL A 133 7.16 -28.16 13.34
CA VAL A 133 6.13 -28.93 12.63
C VAL A 133 6.01 -28.43 11.20
N PHE A 134 6.03 -29.34 10.23
CA PHE A 134 5.84 -29.02 8.82
C PHE A 134 4.35 -28.93 8.48
N THR A 135 3.96 -27.90 7.74
CA THR A 135 2.59 -27.73 7.21
C THR A 135 2.62 -27.67 5.68
N THR A 136 1.65 -28.31 5.02
CA THR A 136 1.43 -28.20 3.57
C THR A 136 0.39 -27.12 3.20
N ALA A 137 -0.17 -26.44 4.20
CA ALA A 137 -1.16 -25.38 3.98
C ALA A 137 -0.48 -24.08 3.50
N GLU A 138 -0.91 -23.57 2.36
CA GLU A 138 -0.40 -22.30 1.83
C GLU A 138 -0.69 -21.12 2.77
N PRO A 139 0.28 -20.22 3.02
CA PRO A 139 0.06 -19.05 3.85
C PRO A 139 -0.96 -18.12 3.19
N ARG A 140 -1.93 -17.65 3.99
CA ARG A 140 -2.95 -16.71 3.52
C ARG A 140 -2.26 -15.42 3.05
N PRO A 141 -2.56 -14.91 1.85
CA PRO A 141 -1.97 -13.66 1.35
C PRO A 141 -2.14 -12.46 2.31
N ASN A 142 -3.20 -12.49 3.13
CA ASN A 142 -3.52 -11.47 4.13
C ASN A 142 -3.39 -11.99 5.57
N ALA A 143 -2.42 -12.87 5.85
CA ALA A 143 -2.18 -13.32 7.21
C ALA A 143 -1.91 -12.10 8.12
N TYR A 144 -2.84 -11.83 9.05
CA TYR A 144 -2.80 -10.67 9.96
C TYR A 144 -1.68 -10.75 11.00
N ILE A 145 -0.88 -11.82 10.94
CA ILE A 145 0.20 -12.16 11.85
C ILE A 145 1.45 -12.31 11.00
N HIS A 146 2.39 -11.38 11.15
CA HIS A 146 3.68 -11.45 10.47
C HIS A 146 4.50 -12.63 11.01
N SER A 147 5.07 -13.44 10.12
CA SER A 147 5.89 -14.61 10.45
C SER A 147 7.24 -14.25 11.11
N GLN A 148 7.68 -13.00 10.97
CA GLN A 148 8.98 -12.51 11.42
C GLN A 148 8.80 -11.22 12.23
N GLY A 149 8.34 -11.31 13.49
CA GLY A 149 8.29 -10.13 14.34
C GLY A 149 7.46 -10.24 15.62
N ARG A 150 7.62 -9.25 16.50
CA ARG A 150 6.76 -9.04 17.67
C ARG A 150 5.35 -8.70 17.17
N LEU A 151 4.36 -9.51 17.55
CA LEU A 151 2.95 -9.26 17.24
C LEU A 151 2.60 -7.80 17.55
N PRO A 152 1.84 -7.11 16.67
CA PRO A 152 1.39 -5.77 16.98
C PRO A 152 0.64 -5.81 18.31
N LEU A 153 1.03 -4.95 19.26
CA LEU A 153 0.31 -4.83 20.52
C LEU A 153 -1.18 -4.59 20.21
N PRO A 154 -2.11 -5.32 20.84
CA PRO A 154 -3.53 -5.11 20.64
C PRO A 154 -3.82 -3.63 20.85
N ARG A 155 -4.28 -2.94 19.80
CA ARG A 155 -4.72 -1.56 19.96
C ARG A 155 -5.99 -1.62 20.81
N PRO A 156 -6.04 -0.96 21.97
CA PRO A 156 -7.30 -0.86 22.70
C PRO A 156 -8.29 -0.18 21.76
N TYR A 157 -9.41 -0.85 21.51
CA TYR A 157 -10.51 -0.22 20.82
C TYR A 157 -10.86 1.04 21.62
N GLY A 158 -10.96 2.20 20.97
CA GLY A 158 -11.25 3.47 21.65
C GLY A 158 -12.56 3.44 22.44
N ALA A 159 -12.94 4.57 23.06
CA ALA A 159 -14.08 4.65 23.98
C ALA A 159 -15.38 3.93 23.52
N PRO A 160 -15.75 3.90 22.22
CA PRO A 160 -16.68 2.89 21.71
C PRO A 160 -15.92 1.68 21.17
N GLY A 161 -15.79 0.63 21.98
CA GLY A 161 -15.36 -0.68 21.49
C GLY A 161 -16.34 -1.23 20.45
N PRO A 162 -15.90 -2.09 19.51
CA PRO A 162 -16.76 -2.68 18.49
C PRO A 162 -17.93 -3.49 19.07
N PHE A 163 -17.82 -3.91 20.33
CA PHE A 163 -18.89 -4.52 21.11
C PHE A 163 -19.46 -3.54 22.14
N LYS A 164 -19.90 -2.35 21.70
CA LYS A 164 -20.75 -1.51 22.55
C LYS A 164 -22.11 -2.22 22.69
N PRO A 165 -22.56 -2.57 23.90
CA PRO A 165 -23.91 -3.09 24.09
C PRO A 165 -24.92 -2.10 23.51
N THR A 166 -25.91 -2.61 22.77
CA THR A 166 -26.99 -1.77 22.25
C THR A 166 -27.66 -1.04 23.40
N GLU A 167 -27.79 0.28 23.28
CA GLU A 167 -28.43 1.09 24.31
C GLU A 167 -29.87 0.61 24.55
N PRO A 168 -30.35 0.56 25.80
CA PRO A 168 -31.68 0.07 26.09
C PRO A 168 -32.75 0.90 25.37
N GLY A 169 -33.37 0.31 24.35
CA GLY A 169 -34.35 0.98 23.51
C GLY A 169 -35.61 0.15 23.29
N ALA A 170 -36.63 0.76 22.70
CA ALA A 170 -37.92 0.13 22.44
C ALA A 170 -37.82 -1.22 21.69
N ASN A 171 -36.79 -1.39 20.86
CA ASN A 171 -36.52 -2.61 20.09
C ASN A 171 -36.03 -3.81 20.93
N MET A 172 -35.64 -3.64 22.20
CA MET A 172 -35.23 -4.76 23.07
C MET A 172 -36.36 -5.77 23.31
N ARG A 173 -37.62 -5.34 23.20
CA ARG A 173 -38.81 -6.20 23.42
C ARG A 173 -38.93 -7.30 22.35
N HIS A 174 -38.24 -7.16 21.22
CA HIS A 174 -38.29 -8.10 20.09
C HIS A 174 -37.12 -9.10 20.07
N ILE A 175 -36.08 -8.92 20.90
CA ILE A 175 -34.93 -9.83 20.97
C ILE A 175 -35.26 -10.98 21.93
N ARG A 176 -35.38 -12.21 21.42
CA ARG A 176 -35.66 -13.42 22.21
C ARG A 176 -34.43 -14.29 22.35
N LYS A 177 -34.18 -14.83 23.55
CA LYS A 177 -33.09 -15.78 23.80
C LYS A 177 -33.29 -17.04 22.94
N PRO A 178 -32.26 -17.52 22.21
CA PRO A 178 -32.38 -18.76 21.44
C PRO A 178 -32.57 -19.95 22.39
N ARG A 179 -33.39 -20.93 21.98
CA ARG A 179 -33.53 -22.19 22.71
C ARG A 179 -32.31 -23.06 22.44
N LEU A 180 -31.53 -23.35 23.48
CA LEU A 180 -30.39 -24.25 23.38
C LEU A 180 -30.90 -25.66 23.07
N LYS A 181 -30.34 -26.29 22.02
CA LYS A 181 -30.60 -27.71 21.76
C LYS A 181 -29.85 -28.56 22.78
N PRO A 182 -30.43 -29.67 23.26
CA PRO A 182 -29.72 -30.59 24.15
C PRO A 182 -28.47 -31.13 23.44
N ILE A 183 -27.37 -31.21 24.19
CA ILE A 183 -26.12 -31.78 23.71
C ILE A 183 -26.33 -33.30 23.67
N GLU A 184 -26.24 -33.89 22.49
CA GLU A 184 -26.22 -35.34 22.32
C GLU A 184 -24.95 -35.88 23.00
N LYS A 185 -25.12 -36.83 23.92
CA LYS A 185 -24.03 -37.54 24.58
C LYS A 185 -23.58 -38.74 23.75
#